data_AF-A0A939HAG2-F1
#
_entry.id   AF-A0A939HAG2-F1
#
_cell.length_a   1.000
_cell.length_b   1.000
_cell.length_c   1.000
_cell.angle_alpha   90.00
_cell.angle_beta   90.00
_cell.angle_gamma   90.00
#
_symmetry.space_group_name_H-M   'P 1'
#
loop_
_entity.id
_entity.type
_entity.pdbx_description
1 polymer ?
#
loop_
_entity_poly.entity_id
_entity_poly.type
_entity_poly.pdbx_seq_one_letter_code
_entity_poly.pdbx_strand_id
1 'polypeptide(L)'
;MILAVKGNREIKIDVDEKEKYLDNGYSLFEKSEGKLTSLTPPVKKTKEMISLEKENAELKKRLAAFEKDEAPEEEKQTTRGKGK
;
A
#
# COMPACT_ATOMS: atom_id res chain seq x y z
N MET A 1 -19.51 -13.21 13.26
CA MET A 1 -20.36 -13.89 12.25
C MET A 1 -20.21 -13.15 10.94
N ILE A 2 -20.01 -13.83 9.81
CA ILE A 2 -19.78 -13.17 8.51
C ILE A 2 -21.03 -13.27 7.63
N LEU A 3 -21.31 -12.19 6.94
CA LEU A 3 -22.44 -12.04 6.03
C LEU A 3 -21.92 -11.69 4.64
N ALA A 4 -22.34 -12.46 3.65
CA ALA A 4 -22.14 -12.16 2.24
C ALA A 4 -23.42 -11.53 1.67
N VAL A 5 -23.31 -10.33 1.12
CA VAL A 5 -24.45 -9.56 0.57
C VAL A 5 -24.25 -9.30 -0.92
N LYS A 6 -25.27 -9.57 -1.72
CA LYS A 6 -25.31 -9.24 -3.15
C LYS A 6 -26.73 -8.85 -3.56
N GLY A 7 -26.95 -7.56 -3.82
CA GLY A 7 -28.28 -7.00 -4.01
C GLY A 7 -29.15 -7.26 -2.76
N ASN A 8 -30.29 -7.91 -2.95
CA ASN A 8 -31.23 -8.23 -1.85
C ASN A 8 -30.97 -9.61 -1.20
N ARG A 9 -29.87 -10.28 -1.54
CA ARG A 9 -29.51 -11.58 -0.94
C ARG A 9 -28.48 -11.38 0.16
N GLU A 10 -28.79 -11.89 1.34
CA GLU A 10 -27.88 -11.96 2.50
C GLU A 10 -27.70 -13.44 2.88
N ILE A 11 -26.46 -13.90 2.98
CA ILE A 11 -26.12 -15.28 3.33
C ILE A 11 -25.10 -15.26 4.47
N LYS A 12 -25.34 -16.09 5.49
CA LYS A 12 -24.36 -16.32 6.56
C LYS A 12 -23.30 -17.29 6.04
N ILE A 13 -22.05 -16.93 6.16
CA ILE A 13 -20.93 -17.71 5.63
C ILE A 13 -19.86 -17.93 6.70
N ASP A 14 -19.10 -19.00 6.57
CA ASP A 14 -17.93 -19.27 7.39
C ASP A 14 -16.68 -18.54 6.86
N VAL A 15 -15.62 -18.52 7.68
CA VAL A 15 -14.36 -17.84 7.34
C VAL A 15 -13.71 -18.43 6.08
N ASP A 16 -13.82 -19.73 5.91
CA ASP A 16 -13.22 -20.46 4.78
C ASP A 16 -13.93 -20.17 3.45
N GLU A 17 -15.19 -19.73 3.50
CA GLU A 17 -15.99 -19.42 2.32
C GLU A 17 -15.79 -17.98 1.82
N LYS A 18 -15.04 -17.14 2.56
CA LYS A 18 -14.85 -15.72 2.23
C LYS A 18 -14.38 -15.52 0.79
N GLU A 19 -13.34 -16.23 0.36
CA GLU A 19 -12.76 -16.05 -0.97
C GLU A 19 -13.76 -16.43 -2.07
N LYS A 20 -14.49 -17.54 -1.89
CA LYS A 20 -15.51 -17.99 -2.84
C LYS A 20 -16.59 -16.93 -3.04
N TYR A 21 -17.10 -16.32 -1.97
CA TYR A 21 -18.14 -15.30 -2.09
C TYR A 21 -17.62 -13.97 -2.63
N LEU A 22 -16.39 -13.58 -2.27
CA LEU A 22 -15.71 -12.42 -2.86
C LEU A 22 -15.51 -12.58 -4.37
N ASP A 23 -15.01 -13.73 -4.82
CA ASP A 23 -14.81 -14.03 -6.25
C ASP A 23 -16.14 -14.07 -7.02
N ASN A 24 -17.24 -14.41 -6.35
CA ASN A 24 -18.61 -14.33 -6.89
C ASN A 24 -19.22 -12.92 -6.85
N GLY A 25 -18.47 -11.91 -6.41
CA GLY A 25 -18.89 -10.50 -6.37
C GLY A 25 -19.85 -10.17 -5.22
N TYR A 26 -19.78 -10.90 -4.10
CA TYR A 26 -20.50 -10.53 -2.88
C TYR A 26 -19.67 -9.55 -2.05
N SER A 27 -20.35 -8.60 -1.41
CA SER A 27 -19.75 -7.77 -0.37
C SER A 27 -19.77 -8.53 0.95
N LEU A 28 -18.65 -8.56 1.66
CA LEU A 28 -18.54 -9.24 2.95
C LEU A 28 -18.68 -8.24 4.10
N PHE A 29 -19.37 -8.67 5.15
CA PHE A 29 -19.55 -7.93 6.38
C PHE A 29 -19.32 -8.84 7.58
N GLU A 30 -18.74 -8.30 8.64
CA GLU A 30 -18.61 -8.96 9.93
C GLU A 30 -19.58 -8.34 10.93
N LYS A 31 -20.36 -9.19 11.59
CA LYS A 31 -21.24 -8.81 12.69
C LYS A 31 -20.61 -9.27 14.00
N SER A 32 -20.21 -8.30 14.81
CA SER A 32 -19.72 -8.48 16.18
C SER A 32 -20.37 -7.43 17.08
N GLU A 33 -20.81 -7.84 18.27
CA GLU A 33 -21.36 -6.93 19.31
C GLU A 33 -22.44 -5.95 18.82
N GLY A 34 -23.31 -6.40 17.91
CA GLY A 34 -24.40 -5.59 17.35
C GLY A 34 -23.98 -4.57 16.28
N LYS A 35 -22.69 -4.47 15.95
CA LYS A 35 -22.16 -3.61 14.88
C LYS A 35 -21.89 -4.44 13.62
N LEU A 36 -22.13 -3.84 12.46
CA LEU A 36 -21.80 -4.40 11.16
C LEU A 36 -20.58 -3.64 10.62
N THR A 37 -19.48 -4.34 10.39
CA THR A 37 -18.28 -3.79 9.75
C THR A 37 -18.12 -4.38 8.36
N SER A 38 -17.85 -3.55 7.35
CA SER A 38 -17.54 -4.06 6.01
C SER A 38 -16.14 -4.66 6.01
N LEU A 39 -16.03 -5.89 5.52
CA LEU A 39 -14.75 -6.55 5.31
C LEU A 39 -14.26 -6.17 3.91
N THR A 40 -13.27 -5.27 3.86
CA THR A 40 -12.58 -4.95 2.61
C THR A 40 -11.94 -6.23 2.07
N PRO A 41 -12.15 -6.58 0.79
CA PRO A 41 -11.51 -7.76 0.22
C PRO A 41 -9.99 -7.65 0.35
N PRO A 42 -9.28 -8.76 0.67
CA PRO A 42 -7.84 -8.78 0.53
C PRO A 42 -7.50 -8.48 -0.93
N VAL A 43 -6.71 -7.42 -1.15
CA VAL A 43 -6.25 -7.07 -2.49
C VAL A 43 -5.30 -8.19 -2.93
N LYS A 44 -5.77 -9.10 -3.79
CA LYS A 44 -4.92 -10.10 -4.44
C LYS A 44 -3.90 -9.33 -5.27
N LYS A 45 -2.65 -9.26 -4.79
CA LYS A 45 -1.56 -8.59 -5.53
C LYS A 45 -1.38 -9.31 -6.87
N THR A 46 -1.70 -8.64 -7.97
CA THR A 46 -1.43 -9.17 -9.30
C THR A 46 0.07 -9.11 -9.60
N LYS A 47 0.52 -9.86 -10.62
CA LYS A 47 1.92 -9.78 -11.07
C LYS A 47 2.32 -8.34 -11.44
N GLU A 48 1.39 -7.58 -12.01
CA GLU A 48 1.56 -6.16 -12.34
C GLU A 48 1.68 -5.28 -11.10
N MET A 49 0.89 -5.53 -10.05
CA MET A 49 1.06 -4.79 -8.79
C MET A 49 2.44 -5.05 -8.18
N ILE A 50 2.94 -6.28 -8.26
CA ILE A 50 4.27 -6.64 -7.75
C ILE A 50 5.38 -5.98 -8.58
N SER A 51 5.25 -5.91 -9.91
CA SER A 51 6.23 -5.23 -10.76
C SER A 51 6.21 -3.72 -10.51
N LEU A 52 5.03 -3.10 -10.42
CA LEU A 52 4.88 -1.67 -10.12
C LEU A 52 5.43 -1.29 -8.72
N GLU A 53 5.29 -2.16 -7.72
CA GLU A 53 5.90 -1.95 -6.40
C GLU A 53 7.44 -1.97 -6.47
N LYS A 54 8.02 -2.89 -7.26
CA LYS A 54 9.48 -2.96 -7.48
C LYS A 54 9.99 -1.75 -8.24
N GLU A 55 9.33 -1.38 -9.33
CA GLU A 55 9.68 -0.19 -10.13
C GLU A 55 9.61 1.08 -9.28
N ASN A 56 8.55 1.25 -8.48
CA ASN A 56 8.46 2.38 -7.55
C ASN A 56 9.60 2.41 -6.53
N ALA A 57 9.99 1.25 -5.99
CA ALA A 57 11.11 1.16 -5.06
C ALA A 57 12.45 1.53 -5.73
N GLU A 58 12.67 1.10 -6.97
CA GLU A 58 13.85 1.48 -7.75
C GLU A 58 13.87 2.96 -8.12
N LEU A 59 12.74 3.52 -8.55
CA LEU A 59 12.62 4.94 -8.88
C LEU A 59 12.87 5.82 -7.65
N LYS A 60 12.32 5.46 -6.49
CA LYS A 60 12.60 6.18 -5.23
C LYS A 60 14.09 6.15 -4.86
N LYS A 61 14.77 5.02 -5.07
CA LYS A 61 16.22 4.93 -4.84
C LYS A 61 17.00 5.83 -5.80
N ARG A 62 16.60 5.88 -7.08
CA ARG A 62 17.23 6.76 -8.08
C ARG A 62 17.01 8.23 -7.73
N LEU A 63 15.79 8.63 -7.39
CA LEU A 63 15.48 9.99 -6.95
C LEU A 63 16.31 10.38 -5.73
N ALA A 64 16.39 9.52 -4.71
CA ALA A 64 17.20 9.79 -3.53
C ALA A 64 18.72 9.84 -3.80
N ALA A 65 19.20 9.25 -4.90
CA ALA A 65 20.59 9.38 -5.33
C ALA A 65 20.81 10.72 -6.05
N PHE A 66 19.92 11.09 -6.97
CA PHE A 66 19.97 12.39 -7.65
C PHE A 66 19.83 13.57 -6.67
N GLU A 67 18.94 13.48 -5.68
CA GLU A 67 18.81 14.51 -4.62
C GLU A 67 20.07 14.63 -3.74
N LYS A 68 20.88 13.58 -3.63
CA LYS A 68 22.17 13.63 -2.92
C LYS A 68 23.30 14.17 -3.78
N ASP A 69 23.26 13.92 -5.08
CA ASP A 69 24.24 14.43 -6.04
C ASP A 69 24.03 15.92 -6.39
N GLU A 70 22.85 16.49 -6.10
CA GLU A 70 22.56 17.93 -6.20
C GLU A 70 22.87 18.73 -4.92
N ALA A 71 23.38 18.11 -3.85
CA ALA A 71 23.96 18.90 -2.76
C ALA A 71 25.26 19.53 -3.29
N PRO A 72 25.33 20.87 -3.48
CA PRO A 72 26.57 21.47 -3.94
C PRO A 72 27.66 21.16 -2.92
N GLU A 73 28.78 20.63 -3.42
CA GLU A 73 30.06 20.75 -2.73
C GLU A 73 30.24 22.24 -2.41
N GLU A 74 30.01 22.64 -1.15
CA GLU A 74 30.60 23.87 -0.65
C GLU A 74 32.11 23.65 -0.62
N GLU A 75 32.73 24.05 -1.72
CA GLU A 75 34.15 24.04 -1.97
C GLU A 75 34.90 24.71 -0.81
N LYS A 76 35.92 24.01 -0.33
CA LYS A 76 36.97 24.55 0.53
C LYS A 76 37.63 25.75 -0.16
N GLN A 77 37.38 26.98 0.29
CA GLN A 77 38.30 28.09 0.05
C GLN A 77 39.18 28.36 1.27
N THR A 78 40.41 27.86 1.16
CA THR A 78 41.58 28.30 1.91
C THR A 78 41.96 29.73 1.50
N THR A 79 42.12 30.66 2.44
CA THR A 79 43.16 31.71 2.30
C THR A 79 43.81 32.01 3.64
N ARG A 80 45.14 31.93 3.61
CA ARG A 80 46.14 32.22 4.65
C ARG A 80 45.98 33.64 5.21
N GLY A 81 46.31 33.84 6.48
CA GLY A 81 46.25 35.15 7.13
C GLY A 81 47.32 36.16 6.68
N LYS A 82 47.05 37.44 6.93
CA LYS A 82 47.93 38.42 7.62
C LYS A 82 47.26 39.82 7.66
N GLY A 83 47.13 40.36 8.87
CA GLY A 83 47.43 41.75 9.26
C GLY A 83 46.47 42.89 8.87
N LYS A 84 45.99 43.62 9.88
CA LYS A 84 46.65 44.84 10.36
C LYS A 84 46.26 45.14 11.80
#